data_AF-A0A8C2PFX5-F1
#
_entry.id   AF-A0A8C2PFX5-F1
#
_cell.length_a   1.000
_cell.length_b   1.000
_cell.length_c   1.000
_cell.angle_alpha   90.00
_cell.angle_beta   90.00
_cell.angle_gamma   90.00
#
_symmetry.space_group_name_H-M   'P 1'
#
loop_
_entity.id
_entity.type
_entity.pdbx_description
1 polymer ?
#
loop_
_entity_poly.entity_id
_entity_poly.type
_entity_poly.pdbx_seq_one_letter_code
_entity_poly.pdbx_strand_id
1 'polypeptide(L)'
;MNSNQSFSQNRSGSLYATGGGWGRPGSFPRAPSVHGGAGGVRVSLSSSSLSCPLPEGSWRSGRGSSLLGGNGKEMMQNLNDRLATYLEKVHALEEANVKLESCILKWHQQRDSGNKQDYSQYEESISHLQEQIADGKVNNAQIILLIDNARMAVDDFSLKYEHEHSFKKDLEIEVEGLRKTLDDLTIVTTDLEQEVEGMRKELILMKKRHEQEVEEHRLPNDFKVNVKVDTTPGEDLIKVLEDMRQEYESIIKKKHQDLDTWYKEQSAAVAQEAASPTGVQSSQSDLHELKRTFQALEIDLQTQCSKKSALENMLSETQSRYSCQLQDMQRIISHYEEELTRLRHDLERQNNEYKVLLGIKTHLEKEIATYRQLLEGENGGTMEESKSNVKAPKIKAITQESVNGRIILSQVNEI
;
A
#
# COMPACT_ATOMS: atom_id res chain seq x y z
N MET A 1 38.47 36.78 27.37
CA MET A 1 38.82 36.11 28.64
C MET A 1 37.93 36.68 29.73
N ASN A 2 37.46 35.83 30.64
CA ASN A 2 36.46 36.03 31.71
C ASN A 2 35.01 35.86 31.20
N SER A 3 34.49 34.63 31.10
CA SER A 3 34.00 33.75 32.18
C SER A 3 32.94 34.40 33.05
N ASN A 4 31.69 33.97 32.85
CA ASN A 4 30.72 33.79 33.93
C ASN A 4 29.76 32.65 33.55
N GLN A 5 30.02 31.49 34.17
CA GLN A 5 29.08 30.40 34.32
C GLN A 5 28.04 30.79 35.37
N SER A 6 26.78 30.45 35.13
CA SER A 6 25.84 30.17 36.21
C SER A 6 24.95 28.99 35.82
N PHE A 7 24.78 28.11 36.79
CA PHE A 7 24.23 26.77 36.72
C PHE A 7 23.05 26.74 37.71
N SER A 8 21.87 26.29 37.30
CA SER A 8 20.82 25.76 38.19
C SER A 8 19.82 24.98 37.34
N GLN A 9 19.87 23.65 37.44
CA GLN A 9 18.94 22.82 38.22
C GLN A 9 17.53 22.75 37.63
N ASN A 10 17.17 21.59 37.09
CA ASN A 10 15.89 20.99 37.42
C ASN A 10 16.02 19.47 37.56
N ARG A 11 15.54 19.00 38.72
CA ARG A 11 15.46 17.62 39.16
C ARG A 11 14.22 16.94 38.56
N SER A 12 14.41 15.67 38.19
CA SER A 12 13.64 14.49 38.59
C SER A 12 12.11 14.45 38.39
N GLY A 13 11.68 13.49 37.56
CA GLY A 13 10.38 12.82 37.62
C GLY A 13 10.44 11.51 36.85
N SER A 14 10.29 10.39 37.54
CA SER A 14 10.64 9.03 37.10
C SER A 14 9.39 8.16 36.91
N LEU A 15 9.47 7.26 35.93
CA LEU A 15 8.84 5.92 35.82
C LEU A 15 7.33 5.76 36.08
N TYR A 16 6.61 5.29 35.07
CA TYR A 16 5.79 4.08 35.18
C TYR A 16 5.89 3.24 33.90
N ALA A 17 6.34 2.00 34.08
CA ALA A 17 6.19 0.90 33.14
C ALA A 17 4.98 0.05 33.57
N THR A 18 4.20 -0.41 32.60
CA THR A 18 3.23 -1.54 32.63
C THR A 18 2.61 -1.56 31.23
N GLY A 19 2.48 -2.64 30.45
CA GLY A 19 2.56 -4.07 30.71
C GLY A 19 1.30 -4.74 30.11
N GLY A 20 1.46 -5.51 29.03
CA GLY A 20 0.46 -6.43 28.45
C GLY A 20 -0.67 -5.77 27.63
N GLY A 21 -1.20 -6.34 26.54
CA GLY A 21 -1.01 -7.63 25.89
C GLY A 21 -2.30 -8.03 25.13
N TRP A 22 -2.13 -8.81 24.05
CA TRP A 22 -3.11 -9.72 23.43
C TRP A 22 -4.35 -9.14 22.71
N GLY A 23 -4.50 -9.49 21.43
CA GLY A 23 -5.78 -9.37 20.71
C GLY A 23 -5.68 -9.47 19.18
N ARG A 24 -5.48 -10.68 18.64
CA ARG A 24 -5.73 -11.00 17.22
C ARG A 24 -7.22 -10.82 16.88
N PRO A 25 -7.62 -10.36 15.69
CA PRO A 25 -8.93 -10.71 15.13
C PRO A 25 -8.83 -12.09 14.49
N GLY A 26 -9.66 -13.02 14.97
CA GLY A 26 -9.79 -14.37 14.43
C GLY A 26 -10.32 -14.35 13.00
N SER A 27 -9.60 -15.00 12.10
CA SER A 27 -10.07 -15.34 10.76
C SER A 27 -10.86 -16.65 10.85
N PHE A 28 -12.16 -16.59 10.55
CA PHE A 28 -13.01 -17.78 10.41
C PHE A 28 -12.60 -18.54 9.13
N PRO A 29 -12.44 -19.88 9.16
CA PRO A 29 -12.20 -20.64 7.95
C PRO A 29 -13.49 -20.72 7.12
N ARG A 30 -13.48 -20.02 5.99
CA ARG A 30 -14.43 -20.22 4.89
C ARG A 30 -14.13 -21.56 4.23
N ALA A 31 -15.10 -22.47 4.19
CA ALA A 31 -14.98 -23.74 3.49
C ALA A 31 -14.74 -23.51 1.99
N PRO A 32 -13.78 -24.20 1.35
CA PRO A 32 -13.69 -24.24 -0.09
C PRO A 32 -14.70 -25.26 -0.62
N SER A 33 -15.63 -24.79 -1.45
CA SER A 33 -16.47 -25.65 -2.28
C SER A 33 -15.59 -26.44 -3.25
N VAL A 34 -15.57 -27.76 -3.10
CA VAL A 34 -14.98 -28.67 -4.10
C VAL A 34 -15.96 -28.78 -5.26
N HIS A 35 -15.72 -28.00 -6.31
CA HIS A 35 -16.26 -28.32 -7.63
C HIS A 35 -15.52 -29.55 -8.16
N GLY A 36 -16.30 -30.58 -8.48
CA GLY A 36 -15.84 -31.89 -8.93
C GLY A 36 -15.12 -31.83 -10.27
N GLY A 37 -13.92 -32.39 -10.28
CA GLY A 37 -13.16 -32.70 -11.48
C GLY A 37 -12.93 -34.19 -11.57
N ALA A 38 -13.45 -34.76 -12.67
CA ALA A 38 -12.92 -35.88 -13.43
C ALA A 38 -12.77 -37.26 -12.76
N GLY A 39 -13.42 -38.23 -13.41
CA GLY A 39 -13.39 -39.65 -13.10
C GLY A 39 -11.99 -40.25 -12.96
N GLY A 40 -11.91 -41.17 -12.01
CA GLY A 40 -10.77 -42.05 -11.82
C GLY A 40 -11.27 -43.35 -11.21
N VAL A 41 -11.78 -44.24 -12.08
CA VAL A 41 -12.10 -45.62 -11.74
C VAL A 41 -10.82 -46.26 -11.18
N ARG A 42 -10.88 -46.77 -9.95
CA ARG A 42 -9.80 -47.55 -9.35
C ARG A 42 -10.19 -49.02 -9.45
N VAL A 43 -9.67 -49.71 -10.46
CA VAL A 43 -9.78 -51.17 -10.57
C VAL A 43 -8.71 -51.78 -9.68
N SER A 44 -9.11 -52.37 -8.56
CA SER A 44 -8.23 -53.17 -7.71
C SER A 44 -8.08 -54.57 -8.32
N LEU A 45 -6.92 -54.86 -8.90
CA LEU A 45 -6.53 -56.21 -9.31
C LEU A 45 -5.89 -56.91 -8.12
N SER A 46 -6.63 -57.83 -7.48
CA SER A 46 -6.09 -58.71 -6.45
C SER A 46 -5.43 -59.92 -7.10
N SER A 47 -4.09 -59.94 -7.14
CA SER A 47 -3.32 -61.13 -7.47
C SER A 47 -3.33 -62.10 -6.29
N SER A 48 -3.96 -63.26 -6.46
CA SER A 48 -3.97 -64.33 -5.46
C SER A 48 -3.10 -65.48 -5.96
N SER A 49 -1.93 -65.65 -5.36
CA SER A 49 -1.07 -66.83 -5.49
C SER A 49 -1.41 -67.84 -4.40
N LEU A 50 -1.86 -69.04 -4.77
CA LEU A 50 -1.91 -70.19 -3.87
C LEU A 50 -1.51 -71.47 -4.62
N SER A 51 -0.73 -72.28 -3.91
CA SER A 51 0.05 -73.42 -4.38
C SER A 51 -0.57 -74.75 -3.92
N CYS A 52 -0.53 -75.76 -4.81
CA CYS A 52 -0.42 -77.22 -4.59
C CYS A 52 -1.60 -78.01 -3.94
N PRO A 53 -1.71 -79.37 -4.08
CA PRO A 53 -0.96 -80.36 -4.90
C PRO A 53 -1.80 -81.46 -5.66
N LEU A 54 -1.16 -82.11 -6.67
CA LEU A 54 -1.20 -83.48 -7.31
C LEU A 54 -2.47 -84.41 -7.26
N PRO A 55 -2.66 -85.44 -8.15
CA PRO A 55 -1.65 -86.38 -8.73
C PRO A 55 -1.85 -86.79 -10.23
N GLU A 56 -0.78 -87.09 -10.98
CA GLU A 56 -0.30 -88.45 -11.38
C GLU A 56 -1.18 -89.22 -12.39
N GLY A 57 -0.64 -89.49 -13.59
CA GLY A 57 -1.33 -90.32 -14.60
C GLY A 57 -0.73 -90.26 -16.01
N SER A 58 0.40 -90.94 -16.20
CA SER A 58 1.09 -91.16 -17.48
C SER A 58 0.32 -92.12 -18.40
N TRP A 59 -0.05 -91.71 -19.62
CA TRP A 59 -0.57 -92.64 -20.64
C TRP A 59 0.34 -92.60 -21.88
N ARG A 60 1.07 -93.70 -22.06
CA ARG A 60 1.83 -94.02 -23.27
C ARG A 60 1.32 -95.33 -23.84
N SER A 61 1.12 -95.32 -25.16
CA SER A 61 1.17 -96.45 -26.11
C SER A 61 -0.10 -97.26 -26.41
N GLY A 62 -0.46 -97.32 -27.70
CA GLY A 62 -0.58 -98.62 -28.38
C GLY A 62 -1.88 -98.94 -29.12
N ARG A 63 -1.84 -98.79 -30.46
CA ARG A 63 -2.47 -99.61 -31.53
C ARG A 63 -3.96 -100.02 -31.39
N GLY A 64 -4.76 -99.48 -32.32
CA GLY A 64 -5.21 -100.27 -33.47
C GLY A 64 -6.56 -101.00 -33.39
N SER A 65 -7.40 -100.64 -34.36
CA SER A 65 -8.36 -101.48 -35.09
C SER A 65 -9.85 -101.39 -34.72
N SER A 66 -10.61 -100.87 -35.71
CA SER A 66 -11.81 -101.50 -36.29
C SER A 66 -13.22 -101.15 -35.77
N LEU A 67 -13.96 -100.51 -36.70
CA LEU A 67 -15.32 -100.85 -37.18
C LEU A 67 -16.58 -100.24 -36.52
N LEU A 68 -17.18 -99.32 -37.30
CA LEU A 68 -18.60 -99.20 -37.70
C LEU A 68 -19.76 -99.37 -36.68
N GLY A 69 -20.56 -98.29 -36.53
CA GLY A 69 -22.03 -98.33 -36.57
C GLY A 69 -22.82 -98.52 -35.26
N GLY A 70 -23.26 -97.41 -34.62
CA GLY A 70 -24.23 -97.48 -33.50
C GLY A 70 -24.38 -96.27 -32.55
N ASN A 71 -23.50 -95.26 -32.60
CA ASN A 71 -23.32 -94.31 -31.46
C ASN A 71 -24.08 -92.97 -31.47
N GLY A 72 -24.91 -92.66 -32.48
CA GLY A 72 -25.55 -91.33 -32.57
C GLY A 72 -26.63 -91.06 -31.50
N LYS A 73 -27.39 -92.09 -31.13
CA LYS A 73 -28.52 -91.97 -30.19
C LYS A 73 -28.05 -91.86 -28.74
N GLU A 74 -27.01 -92.61 -28.37
CA GLU A 74 -26.39 -92.58 -27.03
C GLU A 74 -25.67 -91.25 -26.78
N MET A 75 -25.04 -90.68 -27.81
CA MET A 75 -24.46 -89.34 -27.74
C MET A 75 -25.53 -88.24 -27.56
N MET A 76 -26.67 -88.36 -28.23
CA MET A 76 -27.81 -87.44 -28.04
C MET A 76 -28.47 -87.59 -26.67
N GLN A 77 -28.53 -88.81 -26.12
CA GLN A 77 -29.00 -89.03 -24.75
C GLN A 77 -28.05 -88.41 -23.73
N ASN A 78 -26.74 -88.61 -23.85
CA ASN A 78 -25.75 -87.99 -22.97
C ASN A 78 -25.81 -86.44 -23.00
N LEU A 79 -26.01 -85.86 -24.19
CA LEU A 79 -26.20 -84.41 -24.34
C LEU A 79 -27.50 -83.93 -23.70
N ASN A 80 -28.60 -84.67 -23.86
CA ASN A 80 -29.87 -84.35 -23.22
C ASN A 80 -29.80 -84.48 -21.69
N ASP A 81 -29.13 -85.50 -21.15
CA ASP A 81 -28.93 -85.64 -19.70
C ASP A 81 -28.06 -84.50 -19.15
N ARG A 82 -27.05 -84.08 -19.92
CA ARG A 82 -26.21 -82.93 -19.58
C ARG A 82 -26.97 -81.60 -19.69
N LEU A 83 -27.92 -81.47 -20.61
CA LEU A 83 -28.80 -80.30 -20.71
C LEU A 83 -29.83 -80.29 -19.57
N ALA A 84 -30.39 -81.44 -19.20
CA ALA A 84 -31.30 -81.56 -18.06
C ALA A 84 -30.60 -81.16 -16.75
N THR A 85 -29.39 -81.67 -16.51
CA THR A 85 -28.59 -81.27 -15.33
C THR A 85 -28.15 -79.80 -15.38
N TYR A 86 -27.98 -79.21 -16.56
CA TYR A 86 -27.73 -77.77 -16.69
C TYR A 86 -28.98 -76.95 -16.35
N LEU A 87 -30.16 -77.32 -16.88
CA LEU A 87 -31.42 -76.65 -16.55
C LEU A 87 -31.77 -76.76 -15.06
N GLU A 88 -31.53 -77.92 -14.45
CA GLU A 88 -31.74 -78.11 -13.01
C GLU A 88 -30.80 -77.20 -12.18
N LYS A 89 -29.54 -77.04 -12.61
CA LYS A 89 -28.61 -76.07 -12.00
C LYS A 89 -29.04 -74.62 -12.20
N VAL A 90 -29.57 -74.27 -13.37
CA VAL A 90 -30.09 -72.92 -13.64
C VAL A 90 -31.26 -72.62 -12.72
N HIS A 91 -32.22 -73.54 -12.58
CA HIS A 91 -33.34 -73.36 -11.66
C HIS A 91 -32.90 -73.26 -10.18
N ALA A 92 -31.95 -74.08 -9.75
CA ALA A 92 -31.39 -73.97 -8.39
C ALA A 92 -30.71 -72.61 -8.14
N LEU A 93 -30.02 -72.07 -9.14
CA LEU A 93 -29.40 -70.74 -9.08
C LEU A 93 -30.43 -69.61 -9.11
N GLU A 94 -31.49 -69.73 -9.91
CA GLU A 94 -32.61 -68.78 -9.94
C GLU A 94 -33.30 -68.72 -8.56
N GLU A 95 -33.58 -69.87 -7.95
CA GLU A 95 -34.15 -69.91 -6.60
C GLU A 95 -33.21 -69.31 -5.54
N ALA A 96 -31.91 -69.58 -5.64
CA ALA A 96 -30.92 -69.00 -4.75
C ALA A 96 -30.83 -67.47 -4.90
N ASN A 97 -30.89 -66.96 -6.14
CA ASN A 97 -30.92 -65.52 -6.41
C ASN A 97 -32.18 -64.86 -5.83
N VAL A 98 -33.36 -65.44 -6.03
CA VAL A 98 -34.61 -64.89 -5.46
C VAL A 98 -34.56 -64.86 -3.93
N LYS A 99 -33.96 -65.88 -3.29
CA LYS A 99 -33.74 -65.90 -1.84
C LYS A 99 -32.76 -64.80 -1.40
N LEU A 100 -31.67 -64.60 -2.12
CA LEU A 100 -30.69 -63.55 -1.83
C LEU A 100 -31.30 -62.14 -2.01
N GLU A 101 -32.04 -61.90 -3.08
CA GLU A 101 -32.77 -60.65 -3.31
C GLU A 101 -33.74 -60.35 -2.18
N SER A 102 -34.50 -61.37 -1.74
CA SER A 102 -35.41 -61.26 -0.60
C SER A 102 -34.67 -60.94 0.72
N CYS A 103 -33.48 -61.50 0.93
CA CYS A 103 -32.64 -61.20 2.09
C CYS A 103 -32.08 -59.77 2.03
N ILE A 104 -31.64 -59.30 0.87
CA ILE A 104 -31.15 -57.93 0.66
C ILE A 104 -32.25 -56.92 0.95
N LEU A 105 -33.46 -57.14 0.43
CA LEU A 105 -34.62 -56.26 0.68
C LEU A 105 -34.96 -56.18 2.17
N LYS A 106 -35.00 -57.33 2.86
CA LYS A 106 -35.24 -57.36 4.32
C LYS A 106 -34.14 -56.64 5.11
N TRP A 107 -32.88 -56.79 4.69
CA TRP A 107 -31.75 -56.10 5.32
C TRP A 107 -31.85 -54.58 5.16
N HIS A 108 -32.20 -54.10 3.96
CA HIS A 108 -32.44 -52.68 3.72
C HIS A 108 -33.61 -52.15 4.55
N GLN A 109 -34.73 -52.88 4.59
CA GLN A 109 -35.89 -52.47 5.38
C GLN A 109 -35.60 -52.39 6.88
N GLN A 110 -34.84 -53.35 7.42
CA GLN A 110 -34.40 -53.33 8.83
C GLN A 110 -33.44 -52.17 9.10
N ARG A 111 -32.50 -51.89 8.18
CA ARG A 111 -31.55 -50.78 8.29
C ARG A 111 -32.25 -49.42 8.25
N ASP A 112 -33.22 -49.24 7.36
CA ASP A 112 -33.92 -47.97 7.20
C ASP A 112 -34.91 -47.68 8.36
N SER A 113 -35.36 -48.72 9.06
CA SER A 113 -36.25 -48.63 10.22
C SER A 113 -35.53 -48.29 11.54
N GLY A 114 -34.21 -48.46 11.61
CA GLY A 114 -33.41 -48.21 12.81
C GLY A 114 -32.66 -46.87 12.74
N ASN A 115 -33.18 -45.86 13.43
CA ASN A 115 -32.48 -44.61 13.80
C ASN A 115 -32.37 -43.54 12.71
N LYS A 116 -33.50 -42.97 12.27
CA LYS A 116 -33.52 -41.54 11.97
C LYS A 116 -33.57 -40.81 13.32
N GLN A 117 -32.42 -40.42 13.86
CA GLN A 117 -32.40 -39.53 15.02
C GLN A 117 -33.01 -38.18 14.59
N ASP A 118 -33.97 -37.68 15.35
CA ASP A 118 -34.62 -36.39 15.05
C ASP A 118 -33.66 -35.23 15.37
N TYR A 119 -32.97 -34.72 14.35
CA TYR A 119 -32.03 -33.59 14.48
C TYR A 119 -32.70 -32.21 14.45
N SER A 120 -34.03 -32.14 14.37
CA SER A 120 -34.80 -30.90 14.23
C SER A 120 -34.49 -29.85 15.30
N GLN A 121 -34.28 -30.25 16.56
CA GLN A 121 -33.97 -29.32 17.65
C GLN A 121 -32.57 -28.69 17.50
N TYR A 122 -31.61 -29.45 16.96
CA TYR A 122 -30.29 -28.93 16.64
C TYR A 122 -30.34 -28.01 15.42
N GLU A 123 -31.17 -28.33 14.42
CA GLU A 123 -31.38 -27.45 13.26
C GLU A 123 -31.97 -26.11 13.67
N GLU A 124 -33.01 -26.08 14.52
CA GLU A 124 -33.57 -24.83 15.07
C GLU A 124 -32.52 -24.00 15.84
N SER A 125 -31.72 -24.66 16.67
CA SER A 125 -30.64 -24.00 17.43
C SER A 125 -29.55 -23.45 16.51
N ILE A 126 -29.18 -24.19 15.47
CA ILE A 126 -28.20 -23.76 14.46
C ILE A 126 -28.75 -22.58 13.66
N SER A 127 -30.01 -22.63 13.23
CA SER A 127 -30.67 -21.54 12.51
C SER A 127 -30.74 -20.26 13.35
N HIS A 128 -31.12 -20.36 14.63
CA HIS A 128 -31.13 -19.22 15.54
C HIS A 128 -29.72 -18.63 15.76
N LEU A 129 -28.68 -19.47 15.90
CA LEU A 129 -27.30 -18.99 15.99
C LEU A 129 -26.83 -18.33 14.69
N GLN A 130 -27.25 -18.84 13.53
CA GLN A 130 -26.94 -18.24 12.23
C GLN A 130 -27.59 -16.86 12.09
N GLU A 131 -28.83 -16.69 12.54
CA GLU A 131 -29.54 -15.42 12.57
C GLU A 131 -28.83 -14.41 13.47
N GLN A 132 -28.45 -14.80 14.70
CA GLN A 132 -27.68 -13.93 15.59
C GLN A 132 -26.33 -13.50 14.99
N ILE A 133 -25.65 -14.41 14.27
CA ILE A 133 -24.40 -14.08 13.56
C ILE A 133 -24.67 -13.09 12.42
N ALA A 134 -25.77 -13.25 11.68
CA ALA A 134 -26.15 -12.35 10.61
C ALA A 134 -26.47 -10.95 11.16
N ASP A 135 -27.27 -10.86 12.21
CA ASP A 135 -27.59 -9.60 12.90
C ASP A 135 -26.34 -8.95 13.47
N GLY A 136 -25.45 -9.72 14.09
CA GLY A 136 -24.16 -9.26 14.57
C GLY A 136 -23.28 -8.67 13.47
N LYS A 137 -23.29 -9.27 12.26
CA LYS A 137 -22.57 -8.74 11.09
C LYS A 137 -23.17 -7.44 10.58
N VAL A 138 -24.50 -7.33 10.53
CA VAL A 138 -25.19 -6.11 10.11
C VAL A 138 -24.90 -4.97 11.10
N ASN A 139 -25.02 -5.25 12.41
CA ASN A 139 -24.69 -4.27 13.45
C ASN A 139 -23.22 -3.85 13.41
N ASN A 140 -22.30 -4.79 13.18
CA ASN A 140 -20.88 -4.47 13.03
C ASN A 140 -20.63 -3.56 11.81
N ALA A 141 -21.26 -3.85 10.67
CA ALA A 141 -21.17 -2.99 9.49
C ALA A 141 -21.75 -1.59 9.76
N GLN A 142 -22.89 -1.50 10.46
CA GLN A 142 -23.48 -0.23 10.85
C GLN A 142 -22.55 0.59 11.76
N ILE A 143 -21.91 -0.04 12.74
CA ILE A 143 -20.95 0.62 13.64
C ILE A 143 -19.73 1.11 12.84
N ILE A 144 -19.21 0.31 11.90
CA ILE A 144 -18.09 0.73 11.04
C ILE A 144 -18.48 1.96 10.23
N LEU A 145 -19.67 1.99 9.62
CA LEU A 145 -20.14 3.16 8.87
C LEU A 145 -20.29 4.41 9.75
N LEU A 146 -20.76 4.25 10.99
CA LEU A 146 -20.84 5.37 11.94
C LEU A 146 -19.45 5.88 12.34
N ILE A 147 -18.48 4.99 12.51
CA ILE A 147 -17.08 5.35 12.78
C ILE A 147 -16.49 6.11 11.59
N ASP A 148 -16.69 5.61 10.37
CA ASP A 148 -16.19 6.26 9.16
C ASP A 148 -16.84 7.64 8.96
N ASN A 149 -18.15 7.77 9.21
CA ASN A 149 -18.84 9.05 9.17
C ASN A 149 -18.29 10.02 10.22
N ALA A 150 -18.13 9.58 11.48
CA ALA A 150 -17.55 10.41 12.54
C ALA A 150 -16.12 10.85 12.20
N ARG A 151 -15.32 9.96 11.62
CA ARG A 151 -13.96 10.28 11.17
C ARG A 151 -13.96 11.31 10.03
N MET A 152 -14.81 11.14 9.02
CA MET A 152 -14.97 12.13 7.95
C MET A 152 -15.40 13.49 8.51
N ALA A 153 -16.33 13.52 9.47
CA ALA A 153 -16.75 14.76 10.12
C ALA A 153 -15.59 15.43 10.90
N VAL A 154 -14.76 14.65 11.58
CA VAL A 154 -13.55 15.16 12.27
C VAL A 154 -12.58 15.75 11.26
N ASP A 155 -12.31 15.07 10.15
CA ASP A 155 -11.41 15.56 9.10
C ASP A 155 -11.95 16.86 8.47
N ASP A 156 -13.26 16.94 8.21
CA ASP A 156 -13.93 18.16 7.71
C ASP A 156 -13.81 19.33 8.70
N PHE A 157 -14.01 19.09 10.00
CA PHE A 157 -13.85 20.12 11.01
C PHE A 157 -12.39 20.52 11.21
N SER A 158 -11.46 19.59 11.10
CA SER A 158 -10.02 19.85 11.15
C SER A 158 -9.58 20.77 10.01
N LEU A 159 -9.98 20.46 8.77
CA LEU A 159 -9.69 21.30 7.61
C LEU A 159 -10.30 22.70 7.74
N LYS A 160 -11.55 22.80 8.21
CA LYS A 160 -12.19 24.10 8.47
C LYS A 160 -11.46 24.89 9.55
N TYR A 161 -11.04 24.22 10.63
CA TYR A 161 -10.28 24.86 11.69
C TYR A 161 -8.93 25.38 11.21
N GLU A 162 -8.17 24.59 10.44
CA GLU A 162 -6.88 25.02 9.88
C GLU A 162 -7.05 26.20 8.90
N HIS A 163 -8.09 26.18 8.07
CA HIS A 163 -8.41 27.30 7.19
C HIS A 163 -8.74 28.57 7.99
N GLU A 164 -9.69 28.51 8.92
CA GLU A 164 -10.05 29.66 9.77
C GLU A 164 -8.86 30.17 10.59
N HIS A 165 -8.01 29.26 11.09
CA HIS A 165 -6.82 29.63 11.83
C HIS A 165 -5.79 30.34 10.95
N SER A 166 -5.56 29.85 9.72
CA SER A 166 -4.69 30.53 8.75
C SER A 166 -5.23 31.92 8.37
N PHE A 167 -6.52 32.01 8.08
CA PHE A 167 -7.19 33.27 7.76
C PHE A 167 -7.12 34.27 8.93
N LYS A 168 -7.34 33.81 10.17
CA LYS A 168 -7.16 34.64 11.38
C LYS A 168 -5.74 35.18 11.47
N LYS A 169 -4.73 34.35 11.21
CA LYS A 169 -3.34 34.77 11.24
C LYS A 169 -3.02 35.82 10.18
N ASP A 170 -3.56 35.66 8.98
CA ASP A 170 -3.41 36.64 7.90
C ASP A 170 -4.07 37.98 8.26
N LEU A 171 -5.28 37.95 8.85
CA LEU A 171 -5.94 39.14 9.37
C LEU A 171 -5.17 39.79 10.53
N GLU A 172 -4.59 39.00 11.43
CA GLU A 172 -3.73 39.52 12.51
C GLU A 172 -2.50 40.24 11.94
N ILE A 173 -1.90 39.71 10.88
CA ILE A 173 -0.78 40.35 10.17
C ILE A 173 -1.23 41.65 9.50
N GLU A 174 -2.39 41.65 8.85
CA GLU A 174 -2.95 42.86 8.21
C GLU A 174 -3.27 43.95 9.24
N VAL A 175 -3.89 43.61 10.36
CA VAL A 175 -4.17 44.56 11.46
C VAL A 175 -2.88 45.14 12.03
N GLU A 176 -1.86 44.32 12.22
CA GLU A 176 -0.55 44.80 12.68
C GLU A 176 0.13 45.69 11.64
N GLY A 177 -0.04 45.39 10.35
CA GLY A 177 0.39 46.26 9.25
C GLY A 177 -0.31 47.62 9.27
N LEU A 178 -1.65 47.63 9.43
CA LEU A 178 -2.43 48.86 9.53
C LEU A 178 -2.03 49.70 10.75
N ARG A 179 -1.75 49.07 11.90
CA ARG A 179 -1.22 49.77 13.08
C ARG A 179 0.10 50.47 12.79
N LYS A 180 1.04 49.79 12.13
CA LYS A 180 2.31 50.42 11.71
C LYS A 180 2.08 51.60 10.77
N THR A 181 1.20 51.46 9.78
CA THR A 181 0.89 52.60 8.88
C THR A 181 0.25 53.77 9.63
N LEU A 182 -0.55 53.51 10.66
CA LEU A 182 -1.12 54.56 11.51
C LEU A 182 -0.03 55.24 12.35
N ASP A 183 0.91 54.49 12.90
CA ASP A 183 2.06 55.03 13.64
C ASP A 183 2.94 55.89 12.72
N ASP A 184 3.24 55.42 11.50
CA ASP A 184 4.00 56.16 10.49
C ASP A 184 3.29 57.47 10.09
N LEU A 185 1.98 57.42 9.86
CA LEU A 185 1.18 58.61 9.59
C LEU A 185 1.18 59.57 10.77
N THR A 186 1.13 59.06 12.00
CA THR A 186 1.18 59.87 13.22
C THR A 186 2.51 60.64 13.28
N ILE A 187 3.63 59.97 13.00
CA ILE A 187 4.96 60.61 12.92
C ILE A 187 4.94 61.74 11.88
N VAL A 188 4.50 61.45 10.65
CA VAL A 188 4.42 62.45 9.57
C VAL A 188 3.53 63.63 9.95
N THR A 189 2.38 63.39 10.59
CA THR A 189 1.52 64.48 11.06
C THR A 189 2.21 65.35 12.10
N THR A 190 2.93 64.74 13.06
CA THR A 190 3.66 65.50 14.08
C THR A 190 4.82 66.31 13.49
N ASP A 191 5.50 65.79 12.46
CA ASP A 191 6.57 66.50 11.75
C ASP A 191 6.02 67.72 10.99
N LEU A 192 4.91 67.55 10.28
CA LEU A 192 4.22 68.65 9.59
C LEU A 192 3.68 69.70 10.58
N GLU A 193 3.13 69.29 11.73
CA GLU A 193 2.72 70.20 12.79
C GLU A 193 3.89 71.01 13.34
N GLN A 194 5.06 70.39 13.51
CA GLN A 194 6.28 71.10 13.91
C GLN A 194 6.76 72.09 12.85
N GLU A 195 6.72 71.74 11.57
CA GLU A 195 7.07 72.65 10.47
C GLU A 195 6.14 73.85 10.40
N VAL A 196 4.83 73.62 10.51
CA VAL A 196 3.82 74.70 10.56
C VAL A 196 4.05 75.62 11.76
N GLU A 197 4.33 75.07 12.92
CA GLU A 197 4.62 75.86 14.12
C GLU A 197 5.96 76.62 14.00
N GLY A 198 6.95 76.03 13.34
CA GLY A 198 8.21 76.69 12.96
C GLY A 198 7.98 77.91 12.07
N MET A 199 7.24 77.74 10.96
CA MET A 199 6.88 78.84 10.07
C MET A 199 6.05 79.93 10.76
N ARG A 200 5.14 79.57 11.68
CA ARG A 200 4.40 80.55 12.49
C ARG A 200 5.33 81.38 13.38
N LYS A 201 6.29 80.75 14.04
CA LYS A 201 7.29 81.46 14.86
C LYS A 201 8.14 82.41 14.00
N GLU A 202 8.60 81.96 12.83
CA GLU A 202 9.35 82.82 11.90
C GLU A 202 8.54 84.03 11.44
N LEU A 203 7.26 83.85 11.12
CA LEU A 203 6.37 84.94 10.72
C LEU A 203 6.18 85.96 11.84
N ILE A 204 6.05 85.51 13.09
CA ILE A 204 5.99 86.39 14.26
C ILE A 204 7.31 87.17 14.43
N LEU A 205 8.46 86.50 14.28
CA LEU A 205 9.78 87.14 14.38
C LEU A 205 10.00 88.17 13.27
N MET A 206 9.62 87.86 12.02
CA MET A 206 9.68 88.80 10.89
C MET A 206 8.79 90.02 11.14
N LYS A 207 7.54 89.83 11.61
CA LYS A 207 6.65 90.95 11.95
C LYS A 207 7.23 91.84 13.04
N LYS A 208 7.77 91.24 14.11
CA LYS A 208 8.41 91.99 15.19
C LYS A 208 9.65 92.75 14.73
N ARG A 209 10.48 92.13 13.86
CA ARG A 209 11.64 92.80 13.25
C ARG A 209 11.20 93.99 12.40
N HIS A 210 10.19 93.80 11.55
CA HIS A 210 9.67 94.86 10.71
C HIS A 210 9.09 96.01 11.54
N GLU A 211 8.34 95.71 12.61
CA GLU A 211 7.81 96.71 13.52
C GLU A 211 8.94 97.53 14.19
N GLN A 212 10.04 96.88 14.57
CA GLN A 212 11.23 97.56 15.09
C GLN A 212 11.94 98.42 14.04
N GLU A 213 12.15 97.90 12.82
CA GLU A 213 12.76 98.66 11.71
C GLU A 213 11.91 99.87 11.31
N VAL A 214 10.58 99.72 11.28
CA VAL A 214 9.66 100.83 11.01
C VAL A 214 9.79 101.89 12.09
N GLU A 215 9.86 101.52 13.36
CA GLU A 215 10.02 102.48 14.47
C GLU A 215 11.40 103.15 14.45
N GLU A 216 12.47 102.43 14.06
CA GLU A 216 13.82 102.98 13.90
C GLU A 216 13.93 103.96 12.71
N HIS A 217 13.30 103.61 11.58
CA HIS A 217 13.23 104.47 10.39
C HIS A 217 12.18 105.58 10.50
N ARG A 218 11.36 105.59 11.56
CA ARG A 218 10.47 106.68 11.92
C ARG A 218 11.24 107.85 12.54
N LEU A 219 12.29 108.30 11.84
CA LEU A 219 12.81 109.65 12.01
C LEU A 219 11.70 110.66 11.62
N PRO A 220 11.64 111.85 12.24
CA PRO A 220 10.65 112.86 11.91
C PRO A 220 10.73 113.27 10.44
N ASN A 221 9.91 112.64 9.59
CA ASN A 221 9.66 113.07 8.23
C ASN A 221 8.82 114.35 8.27
N ASP A 222 9.49 115.46 8.57
CA ASP A 222 8.95 116.82 8.50
C ASP A 222 9.67 117.65 7.42
N PHE A 223 9.96 117.02 6.27
CA PHE A 223 10.49 117.70 5.10
C PHE A 223 9.66 117.37 3.85
N LYS A 224 8.43 117.90 3.83
CA LYS A 224 7.59 117.97 2.64
C LYS A 224 8.09 119.10 1.75
N VAL A 225 9.20 118.86 1.03
CA VAL A 225 9.73 119.78 0.03
C VAL A 225 8.98 119.61 -1.28
N ASN A 226 8.10 120.58 -1.54
CA ASN A 226 7.39 120.71 -2.79
C ASN A 226 8.22 121.62 -3.71
N VAL A 227 9.04 121.02 -4.59
CA VAL A 227 9.88 121.74 -5.55
C VAL A 227 9.18 121.71 -6.90
N LYS A 228 8.53 122.82 -7.25
CA LYS A 228 8.19 123.16 -8.63
C LYS A 228 9.43 123.78 -9.27
N VAL A 229 10.06 123.05 -10.18
CA VAL A 229 11.07 123.60 -11.09
C VAL A 229 10.41 123.72 -12.45
N ASP A 230 10.11 124.96 -12.83
CA ASP A 230 9.90 125.34 -14.22
C ASP A 230 11.26 125.32 -14.92
N THR A 231 11.42 124.43 -15.90
CA THR A 231 12.53 124.47 -16.85
C THR A 231 11.98 124.48 -18.27
N THR A 232 12.12 125.65 -18.91
CA THR A 232 12.05 125.90 -20.35
C THR A 232 13.21 125.20 -21.10
N PRO A 233 13.11 125.02 -22.43
CA PRO A 233 13.37 123.77 -23.13
C PRO A 233 14.85 123.49 -23.41
N GLY A 234 15.31 122.29 -23.05
CA GLY A 234 16.52 121.66 -23.58
C GLY A 234 16.12 120.56 -24.57
N GLU A 235 16.92 120.40 -25.62
CA GLU A 235 16.75 119.52 -26.80
C GLU A 235 15.96 118.22 -26.56
N ASP A 236 15.12 117.86 -27.54
CA ASP A 236 14.16 116.73 -27.61
C ASP A 236 14.65 115.41 -26.97
N LEU A 237 14.78 115.38 -25.65
CA LEU A 237 15.08 114.18 -24.85
C LEU A 237 13.97 113.15 -25.05
N ILE A 238 12.76 113.64 -25.35
CA ILE A 238 11.59 112.85 -25.71
C ILE A 238 11.85 112.04 -26.99
N LYS A 239 12.53 112.59 -28.01
CA LYS A 239 12.87 111.82 -29.22
C LYS A 239 13.95 110.78 -28.94
N VAL A 240 14.99 111.12 -28.17
CA VAL A 240 16.04 110.15 -27.80
C VAL A 240 15.48 109.03 -26.92
N LEU A 241 14.57 109.35 -25.99
CA LEU A 241 13.86 108.37 -25.17
C LEU A 241 12.91 107.49 -26.01
N GLU A 242 12.26 108.06 -27.00
CA GLU A 242 11.39 107.33 -27.93
C GLU A 242 12.19 106.40 -28.85
N ASP A 243 13.34 106.84 -29.38
CA ASP A 243 14.25 106.02 -30.17
C ASP A 243 14.83 104.87 -29.32
N MET A 244 15.25 105.14 -28.08
CA MET A 244 15.67 104.08 -27.15
C MET A 244 14.53 103.09 -26.85
N ARG A 245 13.30 103.58 -26.70
CA ARG A 245 12.13 102.72 -26.49
C ARG A 245 11.87 101.83 -27.70
N GLN A 246 11.95 102.37 -28.92
CA GLN A 246 11.79 101.61 -30.15
C GLN A 246 12.86 100.53 -30.30
N GLU A 247 14.12 100.83 -29.94
CA GLU A 247 15.20 99.84 -29.92
C GLU A 247 14.91 98.71 -28.93
N TYR A 248 14.50 99.00 -27.69
CA TYR A 248 14.12 97.98 -26.73
C TYR A 248 12.90 97.17 -27.15
N GLU A 249 11.87 97.80 -27.72
CA GLU A 249 10.71 97.10 -28.25
C GLU A 249 11.10 96.18 -29.42
N SER A 250 12.05 96.58 -30.26
CA SER A 250 12.58 95.74 -31.34
C SER A 250 13.34 94.53 -30.81
N ILE A 251 14.15 94.71 -29.76
CA ILE A 251 14.91 93.65 -29.11
C ILE A 251 13.96 92.66 -28.43
N ILE A 252 12.95 93.15 -27.71
CA ILE A 252 11.94 92.31 -27.06
C ILE A 252 11.17 91.49 -28.10
N LYS A 253 10.75 92.11 -29.21
CA LYS A 253 10.07 91.41 -30.31
C LYS A 253 10.95 90.32 -30.93
N LYS A 254 12.23 90.62 -31.20
CA LYS A 254 13.20 89.62 -31.69
C LYS A 254 13.38 88.48 -30.69
N LYS A 255 13.56 88.78 -29.41
CA LYS A 255 13.69 87.75 -28.36
C LYS A 255 12.45 86.90 -28.24
N HIS A 256 11.26 87.47 -28.39
CA HIS A 256 10.03 86.69 -28.36
C HIS A 256 9.90 85.76 -29.57
N GLN A 257 10.25 86.26 -30.76
CA GLN A 257 10.31 85.44 -31.97
C GLN A 257 11.35 84.32 -31.87
N ASP A 258 12.55 84.60 -31.34
CA ASP A 258 13.61 83.61 -31.12
C ASP A 258 13.20 82.53 -30.12
N LEU A 259 12.47 82.90 -29.06
CA LEU A 259 11.92 81.95 -28.09
C LEU A 259 10.82 81.08 -28.71
N ASP A 260 9.95 81.68 -29.53
CA ASP A 260 8.89 80.97 -30.22
C ASP A 260 9.45 79.99 -31.26
N THR A 261 10.49 80.37 -32.02
CA THR A 261 11.16 79.46 -32.96
C THR A 261 11.89 78.36 -32.21
N TRP A 262 12.61 78.67 -31.14
CA TRP A 262 13.28 77.68 -30.30
C TRP A 262 12.29 76.68 -29.67
N TYR A 263 11.15 77.15 -29.15
CA TYR A 263 10.13 76.28 -28.60
C TYR A 263 9.48 75.40 -29.67
N LYS A 264 9.25 75.93 -30.88
CA LYS A 264 8.75 75.16 -32.02
C LYS A 264 9.75 74.09 -32.47
N GLU A 265 11.03 74.41 -32.55
CA GLU A 265 12.09 73.44 -32.88
C GLU A 265 12.20 72.35 -31.82
N GLN A 266 12.20 72.72 -30.53
CA GLN A 266 12.28 71.76 -29.43
C GLN A 266 11.04 70.86 -29.37
N SER A 267 9.83 71.43 -29.51
CA SER A 267 8.59 70.65 -29.53
C SER A 267 8.49 69.75 -30.77
N ALA A 268 8.98 70.20 -31.93
CA ALA A 268 9.07 69.36 -33.12
C ALA A 268 10.10 68.23 -32.96
N ALA A 269 11.26 68.48 -32.35
CA ALA A 269 12.25 67.46 -32.06
C ALA A 269 11.73 66.40 -31.06
N VAL A 270 11.08 66.84 -29.98
CA VAL A 270 10.42 65.95 -29.01
C VAL A 270 9.27 65.18 -29.65
N ALA A 271 8.49 65.83 -30.53
CA ALA A 271 7.42 65.16 -31.26
C ALA A 271 7.96 64.12 -32.26
N GLN A 272 9.10 64.37 -32.91
CA GLN A 272 9.75 63.43 -33.83
C GLN A 272 10.35 62.21 -33.10
N GLU A 273 10.96 62.44 -31.94
CA GLU A 273 11.47 61.37 -31.06
C GLU A 273 10.31 60.53 -30.48
N ALA A 274 9.21 61.18 -30.07
CA ALA A 274 7.98 60.50 -29.67
C ALA A 274 7.25 59.80 -30.84
N ALA A 275 7.42 60.29 -32.07
CA ALA A 275 6.87 59.72 -33.29
C ALA A 275 7.71 58.58 -33.90
N SER A 276 8.66 58.01 -33.15
CA SER A 276 9.27 56.71 -33.45
C SER A 276 8.64 55.55 -32.63
N PRO A 277 7.31 55.27 -32.75
CA PRO A 277 6.64 54.25 -31.97
C PRO A 277 6.94 52.82 -32.44
N THR A 278 7.52 52.63 -33.62
CA THR A 278 7.67 51.29 -34.22
C THR A 278 8.63 50.40 -33.42
N GLY A 279 9.76 50.94 -32.96
CA GLY A 279 10.71 50.19 -32.13
C GLY A 279 10.22 49.90 -30.71
N VAL A 280 9.45 50.82 -30.13
CA VAL A 280 8.87 50.64 -28.78
C VAL A 280 7.71 49.65 -28.80
N GLN A 281 6.84 49.72 -29.81
CA GLN A 281 5.72 48.79 -29.96
C GLN A 281 6.19 47.37 -30.30
N SER A 282 7.22 47.21 -31.14
CA SER A 282 7.80 45.88 -31.40
C SER A 282 8.45 45.29 -30.15
N SER A 283 9.22 46.10 -29.41
CA SER A 283 9.83 45.63 -28.14
C SER A 283 8.77 45.26 -27.11
N GLN A 284 7.65 46.00 -27.07
CA GLN A 284 6.52 45.69 -26.19
C GLN A 284 5.81 44.40 -26.60
N SER A 285 5.58 44.17 -27.90
CA SER A 285 5.00 42.91 -28.38
C SER A 285 5.90 41.72 -28.09
N ASP A 286 7.21 41.87 -28.28
CA ASP A 286 8.21 40.83 -28.00
C ASP A 286 8.24 40.49 -26.50
N LEU A 287 8.13 41.50 -25.64
CA LEU A 287 8.03 41.33 -24.18
C LEU A 287 6.74 40.60 -23.79
N HIS A 288 5.61 40.91 -24.42
CA HIS A 288 4.35 40.20 -24.20
C HIS A 288 4.41 38.76 -24.69
N GLU A 289 5.02 38.50 -25.85
CA GLU A 289 5.23 37.14 -26.36
C GLU A 289 6.14 36.33 -25.44
N LEU A 290 7.25 36.92 -24.97
CA LEU A 290 8.16 36.29 -24.01
C LEU A 290 7.46 35.99 -22.67
N LYS A 291 6.58 36.87 -22.20
CA LYS A 291 5.76 36.61 -21.00
C LYS A 291 4.79 35.45 -21.22
N ARG A 292 4.14 35.36 -22.39
CA ARG A 292 3.25 34.24 -22.70
C ARG A 292 4.01 32.92 -22.78
N THR A 293 5.18 32.90 -23.43
CA THR A 293 6.00 31.68 -23.52
C THR A 293 6.55 31.27 -22.16
N PHE A 294 6.95 32.24 -21.32
CA PHE A 294 7.35 31.97 -19.94
C PHE A 294 6.21 31.34 -19.13
N GLN A 295 5.02 31.91 -19.16
CA GLN A 295 3.85 31.36 -18.47
C GLN A 295 3.47 29.97 -19.00
N ALA A 296 3.55 29.75 -20.31
CA ALA A 296 3.29 28.43 -20.90
C ALA A 296 4.32 27.40 -20.40
N LEU A 297 5.61 27.76 -20.37
CA LEU A 297 6.67 26.89 -19.85
C LEU A 297 6.53 26.62 -18.34
N GLU A 298 6.06 27.59 -17.56
CA GLU A 298 5.80 27.42 -16.13
C GLU A 298 4.63 26.48 -15.87
N ILE A 299 3.56 26.58 -16.66
CA ILE A 299 2.44 25.62 -16.63
C ILE A 299 2.95 24.22 -17.03
N ASP A 300 3.71 24.11 -18.12
CA ASP A 300 4.27 22.84 -18.56
C ASP A 300 5.15 22.22 -17.47
N LEU A 301 6.01 23.01 -16.82
CA LEU A 301 6.83 22.55 -15.70
C LEU A 301 5.95 22.02 -14.56
N GLN A 302 4.90 22.76 -14.18
CA GLN A 302 3.97 22.34 -13.14
C GLN A 302 3.21 21.05 -13.51
N THR A 303 2.81 20.88 -14.77
CA THR A 303 2.18 19.65 -15.24
C THR A 303 3.14 18.47 -15.22
N GLN A 304 4.40 18.66 -15.60
CA GLN A 304 5.42 17.61 -15.53
C GLN A 304 5.77 17.24 -14.09
N CYS A 305 5.85 18.21 -13.18
CA CYS A 305 6.01 17.97 -11.74
C CYS A 305 4.84 17.14 -11.18
N SER A 306 3.61 17.50 -11.55
CA SER A 306 2.40 16.75 -11.15
C SER A 306 2.42 15.32 -11.70
N LYS A 307 2.80 15.16 -12.98
CA LYS A 307 2.95 13.84 -13.61
C LYS A 307 4.03 13.00 -12.94
N LYS A 308 5.18 13.59 -12.62
CA LYS A 308 6.26 12.92 -11.90
C LYS A 308 5.77 12.42 -10.54
N SER A 309 5.13 13.27 -9.75
CA SER A 309 4.59 12.90 -8.44
C SER A 309 3.56 11.76 -8.56
N ALA A 310 2.66 11.81 -9.53
CA ALA A 310 1.70 10.74 -9.77
C ALA A 310 2.39 9.40 -10.12
N LEU A 311 3.44 9.43 -10.95
CA LEU A 311 4.21 8.23 -11.30
C LEU A 311 5.01 7.68 -10.11
N GLU A 312 5.61 8.54 -9.28
CA GLU A 312 6.30 8.14 -8.06
C GLU A 312 5.34 7.49 -7.06
N ASN A 313 4.13 8.04 -6.92
CA ASN A 313 3.08 7.47 -6.06
C ASN A 313 2.64 6.09 -6.56
N MET A 314 2.36 5.95 -7.86
CA MET A 314 2.01 4.66 -8.47
C MET A 314 3.14 3.62 -8.32
N LEU A 315 4.40 4.05 -8.45
CA LEU A 315 5.56 3.18 -8.21
C LEU A 315 5.60 2.72 -6.75
N SER A 316 5.41 3.63 -5.79
CA SER A 316 5.40 3.30 -4.37
C SER A 316 4.25 2.36 -3.99
N GLU A 317 3.05 2.56 -4.55
CA GLU A 317 1.87 1.74 -4.31
C GLU A 317 2.07 0.32 -4.87
N THR A 318 2.59 0.22 -6.11
CA THR A 318 2.89 -1.08 -6.72
C THR A 318 3.97 -1.83 -5.95
N GLN A 319 5.04 -1.15 -5.52
CA GLN A 319 6.08 -1.74 -4.67
C GLN A 319 5.50 -2.25 -3.34
N SER A 320 4.68 -1.45 -2.66
CA SER A 320 4.02 -1.84 -1.41
C SER A 320 3.11 -3.06 -1.59
N ARG A 321 2.31 -3.07 -2.67
CA ARG A 321 1.46 -4.21 -3.03
C ARG A 321 2.27 -5.49 -3.24
N TYR A 322 3.35 -5.42 -4.01
CA TYR A 322 4.21 -6.59 -4.24
C TYR A 322 4.94 -7.03 -2.97
N SER A 323 5.38 -6.10 -2.12
CA SER A 323 5.97 -6.41 -0.82
C SER A 323 5.00 -7.18 0.08
N CYS A 324 3.74 -6.73 0.15
CA CYS A 324 2.69 -7.43 0.89
C CYS A 324 2.42 -8.84 0.34
N GLN A 325 2.31 -8.98 -0.98
CA GLN A 325 2.14 -10.29 -1.63
C GLN A 325 3.30 -11.24 -1.34
N LEU A 326 4.54 -10.74 -1.37
CA LEU A 326 5.72 -11.52 -1.01
C LEU A 326 5.70 -11.93 0.47
N GLN A 327 5.28 -11.04 1.37
CA GLN A 327 5.15 -11.35 2.78
C GLN A 327 4.10 -12.43 3.04
N ASP A 328 2.96 -12.39 2.34
CA ASP A 328 1.93 -13.42 2.44
C ASP A 328 2.41 -14.77 1.93
N MET A 329 3.12 -14.79 0.78
CA MET A 329 3.74 -16.03 0.26
C MET A 329 4.79 -16.57 1.23
N GLN A 330 5.64 -15.70 1.80
CA GLN A 330 6.62 -16.09 2.81
C GLN A 330 5.95 -16.69 4.05
N ARG A 331 4.82 -16.12 4.49
CA ARG A 331 4.04 -16.65 5.62
C ARG A 331 3.51 -18.05 5.34
N ILE A 332 3.02 -18.30 4.11
CA ILE A 332 2.55 -19.62 3.68
C ILE A 332 3.71 -20.62 3.64
N ILE A 333 4.87 -20.22 3.10
CA ILE A 333 6.07 -21.06 3.06
C ILE A 333 6.50 -21.43 4.48
N SER A 334 6.64 -20.45 5.38
CA SER A 334 7.03 -20.71 6.77
C SER A 334 6.02 -21.60 7.50
N HIS A 335 4.72 -21.46 7.24
CA HIS A 335 3.71 -22.35 7.81
C HIS A 335 3.92 -23.81 7.36
N TYR A 336 4.15 -24.07 6.07
CA TYR A 336 4.42 -25.42 5.58
C TYR A 336 5.79 -25.96 6.03
N GLU A 337 6.81 -25.12 6.17
CA GLU A 337 8.09 -25.50 6.76
C GLU A 337 7.92 -25.96 8.21
N GLU A 338 7.12 -25.23 9.00
CA GLU A 338 6.76 -25.64 10.37
C GLU A 338 6.01 -26.97 10.39
N GLU A 339 5.03 -27.18 9.49
CA GLU A 339 4.33 -28.46 9.40
C GLU A 339 5.25 -29.62 9.01
N LEU A 340 6.14 -29.42 8.03
CA LEU A 340 7.14 -30.42 7.63
C LEU A 340 8.10 -30.76 8.76
N THR A 341 8.56 -29.76 9.51
CA THR A 341 9.42 -30.00 10.67
C THR A 341 8.67 -30.75 11.76
N ARG A 342 7.41 -30.42 12.07
CA ARG A 342 6.59 -31.17 13.02
C ARG A 342 6.43 -32.64 12.62
N LEU A 343 6.07 -32.91 11.36
CA LEU A 343 5.94 -34.27 10.85
C LEU A 343 7.24 -35.06 10.92
N ARG A 344 8.39 -34.43 10.66
CA ARG A 344 9.71 -35.07 10.83
C ARG A 344 9.95 -35.47 12.28
N HIS A 345 9.69 -34.57 13.24
CA HIS A 345 9.83 -34.88 14.66
C HIS A 345 8.89 -36.02 15.09
N ASP A 346 7.64 -36.03 14.61
CA ASP A 346 6.68 -37.10 14.90
C ASP A 346 7.13 -38.45 14.33
N LEU A 347 7.65 -38.47 13.10
CA LEU A 347 8.23 -39.68 12.50
C LEU A 347 9.45 -40.18 13.26
N GLU A 348 10.35 -39.28 13.67
CA GLU A 348 11.51 -39.64 14.50
C GLU A 348 11.07 -40.22 15.84
N ARG A 349 10.04 -39.63 16.47
CA ARG A 349 9.45 -40.15 17.70
C ARG A 349 8.89 -41.55 17.51
N GLN A 350 8.05 -41.75 16.50
CA GLN A 350 7.49 -43.07 16.17
C GLN A 350 8.59 -44.10 15.88
N ASN A 351 9.62 -43.73 15.10
CA ASN A 351 10.75 -44.61 14.81
C ASN A 351 11.50 -45.02 16.09
N ASN A 352 11.68 -44.10 17.04
CA ASN A 352 12.28 -44.42 18.33
C ASN A 352 11.39 -45.35 19.17
N GLU A 353 10.09 -45.12 19.20
CA GLU A 353 9.10 -46.02 19.85
C GLU A 353 9.15 -47.43 19.23
N TYR A 354 9.21 -47.54 17.89
CA TYR A 354 9.36 -48.81 17.18
C TYR A 354 10.67 -49.53 17.51
N LYS A 355 11.80 -48.81 17.60
CA LYS A 355 13.08 -49.39 17.99
C LYS A 355 13.05 -49.96 19.40
N VAL A 356 12.42 -49.26 20.34
CA VAL A 356 12.25 -49.73 21.72
C VAL A 356 11.37 -50.98 21.75
N LEU A 357 10.23 -50.97 21.05
CA LEU A 357 9.33 -52.12 20.98
C LEU A 357 10.00 -53.34 20.33
N LEU A 358 10.78 -53.13 19.27
CA LEU A 358 11.58 -54.18 18.65
C LEU A 358 12.61 -54.75 19.64
N GLY A 359 13.27 -53.89 20.42
CA GLY A 359 14.17 -54.31 21.50
C GLY A 359 13.47 -55.22 22.50
N ILE A 360 12.31 -54.83 23.01
CA ILE A 360 11.49 -55.64 23.93
C ILE A 360 11.07 -56.97 23.29
N LYS A 361 10.61 -56.94 22.03
CA LYS A 361 10.25 -58.16 21.28
C LYS A 361 11.42 -59.13 21.19
N THR A 362 12.60 -58.65 20.79
CA THR A 362 13.79 -59.52 20.67
C THR A 362 14.23 -60.08 22.04
N HIS A 363 14.02 -59.34 23.13
CA HIS A 363 14.28 -59.82 24.48
C HIS A 363 13.30 -60.93 24.88
N LEU A 364 12.00 -60.71 24.70
CA LEU A 364 10.95 -61.69 24.97
C LEU A 364 11.11 -62.96 24.11
N GLU A 365 11.51 -62.82 22.85
CA GLU A 365 11.81 -63.96 21.97
C GLU A 365 12.96 -64.83 22.51
N LYS A 366 14.00 -64.20 23.08
CA LYS A 366 15.08 -64.93 23.75
C LYS A 366 14.60 -65.64 25.01
N GLU A 367 13.76 -64.99 25.83
CA GLU A 367 13.17 -65.61 27.03
C GLU A 367 12.25 -66.79 26.67
N ILE A 368 11.42 -66.66 25.63
CA ILE A 368 10.59 -67.77 25.14
C ILE A 368 11.46 -68.93 24.64
N ALA A 369 12.56 -68.64 23.95
CA ALA A 369 13.50 -69.67 23.50
C ALA A 369 14.14 -70.41 24.68
N THR A 370 14.57 -69.70 25.73
CA THR A 370 15.10 -70.34 26.94
C THR A 370 14.01 -71.12 27.68
N TYR A 371 12.79 -70.60 27.79
CA TYR A 371 11.66 -71.33 28.38
C TYR A 371 11.33 -72.60 27.59
N ARG A 372 11.34 -72.57 26.25
CA ARG A 372 11.15 -73.76 25.41
C ARG A 372 12.24 -74.80 25.64
N GLN A 373 13.51 -74.38 25.72
CA GLN A 373 14.64 -75.26 26.02
C GLN A 373 14.49 -75.94 27.39
N LEU A 374 14.01 -75.23 28.41
CA LEU A 374 13.75 -75.81 29.73
C LEU A 374 12.54 -76.76 29.74
N LEU A 375 11.48 -76.43 28.98
CA LEU A 375 10.25 -77.23 28.86
C LEU A 375 10.43 -78.50 28.02
N GLU A 376 11.31 -78.48 27.02
CA GLU A 376 11.67 -79.66 26.22
C GLU A 376 12.49 -80.69 27.02
N GLY A 377 12.93 -80.33 28.23
CA GLY A 377 13.67 -81.21 29.13
C GLY A 377 15.09 -81.47 28.65
N GLU A 378 15.96 -81.79 29.59
CA GLU A 378 17.34 -82.25 29.42
C GLU A 378 17.40 -83.59 28.64
N ASN A 379 16.86 -83.67 27.42
CA ASN A 379 16.91 -84.84 26.55
C ASN A 379 17.47 -84.44 25.19
N GLY A 380 18.80 -84.35 25.13
CA GLY A 380 19.51 -84.10 23.88
C GLY A 380 20.88 -83.48 24.10
N GLY A 381 21.69 -84.08 24.97
CA GLY A 381 23.11 -83.81 25.03
C GLY A 381 23.80 -84.20 23.71
N THR A 382 23.79 -83.30 22.74
CA THR A 382 24.74 -83.25 21.64
C THR A 382 25.07 -81.79 21.39
N MET A 383 26.15 -81.39 22.04
CA MET A 383 26.96 -80.24 21.75
C MET A 383 27.47 -80.35 20.31
N GLU A 384 26.66 -79.97 19.34
CA GLU A 384 27.08 -79.73 17.96
C GLU A 384 27.29 -78.22 17.84
N GLU A 385 28.57 -77.81 17.90
CA GLU A 385 29.04 -76.51 17.43
C GLU A 385 28.70 -76.34 15.95
N SER A 386 27.44 -76.03 15.66
CA SER A 386 27.05 -75.50 14.37
C SER A 386 27.58 -74.07 14.31
N LYS A 387 28.79 -73.91 13.77
CA LYS A 387 29.31 -72.65 13.24
C LYS A 387 28.29 -72.07 12.25
N SER A 388 27.32 -71.32 12.75
CA SER A 388 26.54 -70.41 11.92
C SER A 388 27.50 -69.32 11.48
N ASN A 389 27.97 -69.44 10.24
CA ASN A 389 28.67 -68.38 9.51
C ASN A 389 27.68 -67.23 9.29
N VAL A 390 27.36 -66.49 10.36
CA VAL A 390 26.60 -65.25 10.27
C VAL A 390 27.58 -64.22 9.75
N LYS A 391 27.63 -64.09 8.41
CA LYS A 391 28.19 -62.90 7.78
C LYS A 391 27.48 -61.71 8.42
N ALA A 392 28.24 -60.85 9.10
CA ALA A 392 27.74 -59.60 9.65
C ALA A 392 26.91 -58.87 8.58
N PRO A 393 25.73 -58.32 8.92
CA PRO A 393 24.94 -57.59 7.94
C PRO A 393 25.77 -56.38 7.48
N LYS A 394 26.15 -56.37 6.20
CA LYS A 394 26.81 -55.23 5.57
C LYS A 394 25.84 -54.06 5.59
N ILE A 395 26.16 -53.03 6.35
CA ILE A 395 25.33 -51.82 6.45
C ILE A 395 25.71 -50.96 5.24
N LYS A 396 24.76 -50.78 4.32
CA LYS A 396 24.92 -49.90 3.16
C LYS A 396 24.37 -48.53 3.54
N ALA A 397 25.24 -47.55 3.73
CA ALA A 397 24.84 -46.16 3.91
C ALA A 397 24.60 -45.54 2.53
N ILE A 398 23.38 -45.10 2.27
CA ILE A 398 23.01 -44.41 1.03
C ILE A 398 22.95 -42.92 1.35
N THR A 399 23.94 -42.16 0.89
CA THR A 399 23.93 -40.69 0.95
C THR A 399 23.39 -40.16 -0.37
N GLN A 400 22.28 -39.41 -0.28
CA GLN A 400 21.60 -38.85 -1.44
C GLN A 400 21.60 -37.32 -1.34
N GLU A 401 22.20 -36.67 -2.34
CA GLU A 401 22.12 -35.21 -2.47
C GLU A 401 21.03 -34.86 -3.50
N SER A 402 20.09 -34.02 -3.07
CA SER A 402 18.99 -33.53 -3.91
C SER A 402 18.98 -32.00 -3.92
N VAL A 403 18.89 -31.41 -5.11
CA VAL A 403 18.63 -29.98 -5.30
C VAL A 403 17.33 -29.86 -6.10
N ASN A 404 16.39 -29.05 -5.60
CA ASN A 404 15.07 -28.81 -6.23
C ASN A 404 14.26 -30.09 -6.54
N GLY A 405 14.33 -31.09 -5.65
CA GLY A 405 13.53 -32.32 -5.74
C GLY A 405 13.97 -33.32 -6.82
N ARG A 406 15.08 -33.08 -7.54
CA ARG A 406 15.74 -34.09 -8.37
C ARG A 406 17.02 -34.58 -7.73
N ILE A 407 17.20 -35.90 -7.74
CA ILE A 407 18.37 -36.59 -7.20
C ILE A 407 19.49 -36.50 -8.24
N ILE A 408 20.63 -35.92 -7.88
CA ILE A 408 21.73 -35.66 -8.82
C ILE A 408 22.87 -36.67 -8.60
N LEU A 409 23.08 -37.12 -7.36
CA LEU A 409 24.10 -38.10 -7.01
C LEU A 409 23.56 -39.08 -5.95
N SER A 410 23.79 -40.36 -6.18
CA SER A 410 23.48 -41.45 -5.26
C SER A 410 24.71 -42.31 -5.12
N GLN A 411 25.37 -42.24 -3.96
CA GLN A 411 26.57 -43.03 -3.67
C GLN A 411 26.25 -44.02 -2.55
N VAL A 412 26.57 -45.29 -2.80
CA VAL A 412 26.36 -46.39 -1.87
C VAL A 412 27.71 -46.83 -1.36
N ASN A 413 28.02 -46.50 -0.11
CA ASN A 413 29.24 -46.95 0.54
C ASN A 413 28.90 -48.13 1.48
N GLU A 414 29.63 -49.24 1.33
CA GLU A 414 29.59 -50.35 2.28
C GLU A 414 30.46 -49.98 3.49
N ILE A 415 29.88 -49.99 4.70
CA ILE A 415 30.62 -49.86 5.97
C ILE A 415 30.77 -51.23 6.61
#